data_AF-A0A8C8RRM5-F1
#
_entry.id   AF-A0A8C8RRM5-F1
#
_cell.length_a   1.000
_cell.length_b   1.000
_cell.length_c   1.000
_cell.angle_alpha   90.00
_cell.angle_beta   90.00
_cell.angle_gamma   90.00
#
_symmetry.space_group_name_H-M   'P 1'
#
loop_
_entity.id
_entity.type
_entity.pdbx_description
1 polymer ?
#
loop_
_entity_poly.entity_id
_entity_poly.type
_entity_poly.pdbx_seq_one_letter_code
_entity_poly.pdbx_strand_id
1 'polypeptide(L)'
;MRRMRGAGRRWSCGPGGGSARRGRSSGGGEAACGWRGLAGGSPQQLAERYADLAASHSEAVRAREERERQNARLRDENARLRLENRRLRRENRSLFRQALLGPGPEPDAPPRPGSDPAPQQPEEEVALAAQLRRLQERHRRALQQLRRRRAQDGSEEGGDLDELLREEEDGQPEPEKRSLVSPL
;
A
#
# COMPACT_ATOMS: atom_id res chain seq x y z
N MET A 1 -1.13 13.02 -19.89
CA MET A 1 -2.41 12.28 -19.93
C MET A 1 -2.19 10.93 -20.61
N ARG A 2 -2.22 9.82 -19.86
CA ARG A 2 -2.51 8.48 -20.41
C ARG A 2 -3.36 7.75 -19.37
N ARG A 3 -4.63 7.50 -19.72
CA ARG A 3 -5.60 6.80 -18.88
C ARG A 3 -5.38 5.31 -19.07
N MET A 4 -5.06 4.57 -18.01
CA MET A 4 -5.18 3.12 -18.01
C MET A 4 -6.66 2.76 -17.89
N ARG A 5 -7.24 2.22 -18.96
CA ARG A 5 -8.56 1.58 -18.92
C ARG A 5 -8.39 0.20 -18.28
N GLY A 6 -9.10 -0.04 -17.18
CA GLY A 6 -9.27 -1.37 -16.63
C GLY A 6 -10.01 -2.25 -17.64
N ALA A 7 -9.33 -3.29 -18.13
CA ALA A 7 -9.95 -4.34 -18.93
C ALA A 7 -10.66 -5.30 -17.97
N GLY A 8 -11.98 -5.34 -18.08
CA GLY A 8 -12.86 -6.20 -17.31
C GLY A 8 -12.49 -7.68 -17.44
N ARG A 9 -12.64 -8.39 -16.32
CA ARG A 9 -12.54 -9.85 -16.26
C ARG A 9 -13.62 -10.45 -17.17
N ARG A 10 -13.23 -10.92 -18.35
CA ARG A 10 -14.07 -11.77 -19.20
C ARG A 10 -13.49 -13.17 -19.18
N TRP A 11 -13.90 -13.97 -18.19
CA TRP A 11 -13.72 -15.41 -18.27
C TRP A 11 -14.54 -15.92 -19.47
N SER A 12 -13.84 -16.35 -20.51
CA SER A 12 -14.43 -17.09 -21.63
C SER A 12 -13.67 -18.40 -21.72
N CYS A 13 -14.18 -19.44 -21.07
CA CYS A 13 -13.79 -20.81 -21.37
C CYS A 13 -14.39 -21.18 -22.73
N GLY A 14 -13.55 -21.51 -23.71
CA GLY A 14 -13.98 -22.32 -24.85
C GLY A 14 -14.28 -23.76 -24.41
N PRO A 15 -14.97 -24.56 -25.24
CA PRO A 15 -14.19 -25.29 -26.25
C PRO A 15 -14.93 -25.56 -27.58
N GLY A 16 -14.13 -25.72 -28.65
CA GLY A 16 -14.24 -26.84 -29.61
C GLY A 16 -15.48 -26.98 -30.51
N GLY A 17 -15.23 -26.84 -31.82
CA GLY A 17 -15.63 -27.86 -32.80
C GLY A 17 -17.10 -27.92 -33.23
N GLY A 18 -17.53 -27.01 -34.10
CA GLY A 18 -18.80 -27.11 -34.83
C GLY A 18 -18.59 -27.59 -36.27
N SER A 19 -18.75 -28.90 -36.48
CA SER A 19 -18.87 -29.55 -37.78
C SER A 19 -20.05 -28.97 -38.58
N ALA A 20 -19.75 -28.32 -39.71
CA ALA A 20 -20.77 -27.88 -40.66
C ALA A 20 -21.03 -28.97 -41.69
N ARG A 21 -22.11 -29.76 -41.52
CA ARG A 21 -22.80 -30.44 -42.63
C ARG A 21 -24.26 -30.77 -42.27
N ARG A 22 -25.14 -29.90 -42.77
CA ARG A 22 -26.51 -30.11 -43.30
C ARG A 22 -27.37 -31.22 -42.67
N GLY A 23 -28.40 -30.79 -41.95
CA GLY A 23 -29.68 -31.48 -41.82
C GLY A 23 -30.80 -30.44 -41.88
N ARG A 24 -31.69 -30.55 -42.88
CA ARG A 24 -32.83 -29.65 -43.12
C ARG A 24 -34.12 -30.42 -42.92
N SER A 25 -34.91 -30.03 -41.91
CA SER A 25 -36.39 -30.15 -41.83
C SER A 25 -36.82 -29.53 -40.49
N SER A 26 -37.41 -28.34 -40.47
CA SER A 26 -38.83 -28.01 -40.67
C SER A 26 -39.66 -28.07 -39.37
N GLY A 27 -40.24 -26.91 -39.00
CA GLY A 27 -41.07 -26.67 -37.81
C GLY A 27 -40.32 -25.82 -36.79
N GLY A 28 -40.60 -24.54 -36.53
CA GLY A 28 -41.86 -23.80 -36.58
C GLY A 28 -42.17 -23.38 -35.14
N GLY A 29 -42.20 -22.07 -34.85
CA GLY A 29 -42.69 -21.54 -33.58
C GLY A 29 -41.72 -20.63 -32.84
N GLU A 30 -41.73 -19.36 -33.22
CA GLU A 30 -41.30 -18.24 -32.39
C GLU A 30 -42.28 -18.14 -31.20
N ALA A 31 -41.82 -18.43 -29.99
CA ALA A 31 -42.56 -18.14 -28.76
C ALA A 31 -41.59 -17.86 -27.62
N ALA A 32 -41.60 -16.60 -27.20
CA ALA A 32 -40.93 -16.10 -26.02
C ALA A 32 -41.38 -16.88 -24.77
N CYS A 33 -40.48 -17.69 -24.21
CA CYS A 33 -40.54 -18.28 -22.87
C CYS A 33 -39.08 -18.60 -22.53
N GLY A 34 -38.41 -17.86 -21.64
CA GLY A 34 -38.41 -18.19 -20.22
C GLY A 34 -37.70 -19.53 -20.01
N TRP A 35 -36.64 -19.58 -19.20
CA TRP A 35 -35.89 -20.78 -18.80
C TRP A 35 -36.72 -21.91 -18.15
N ARG A 36 -38.04 -21.91 -18.27
CA ARG A 36 -38.94 -22.94 -17.81
C ARG A 36 -39.10 -24.01 -18.89
N GLY A 37 -38.56 -25.20 -18.62
CA GLY A 37 -39.30 -26.42 -18.98
C GLY A 37 -38.68 -27.40 -19.97
N LEU A 38 -37.45 -27.21 -20.46
CA LEU A 38 -36.78 -28.24 -21.28
C LEU A 38 -35.79 -29.10 -20.47
N ALA A 39 -36.10 -29.37 -19.19
CA ALA A 39 -35.44 -30.43 -18.43
C ALA A 39 -36.14 -31.77 -18.71
N GLY A 40 -36.16 -32.19 -19.96
CA GLY A 40 -36.70 -33.49 -20.38
C GLY A 40 -35.73 -34.65 -20.09
N GLY A 41 -35.09 -34.64 -18.92
CA GLY A 41 -34.19 -35.71 -18.48
C GLY A 41 -34.92 -36.74 -17.63
N SER A 42 -34.46 -38.00 -17.66
CA SER A 42 -34.96 -39.00 -16.71
C SER A 42 -34.68 -38.51 -15.27
N PRO A 43 -35.47 -38.91 -14.26
CA PRO A 43 -35.21 -38.54 -12.86
C PRO A 43 -33.78 -38.90 -12.41
N GLN A 44 -33.18 -39.93 -13.00
CA GLN A 44 -31.79 -40.30 -12.77
C GLN A 44 -30.79 -39.25 -13.27
N GLN A 45 -30.98 -38.72 -14.47
CA GLN A 45 -30.10 -37.65 -15.01
C GLN A 45 -30.21 -36.36 -14.19
N LEU A 46 -31.40 -36.04 -13.69
CA LEU A 46 -31.56 -34.91 -12.77
C LEU A 46 -30.78 -35.15 -11.48
N ALA A 47 -30.88 -36.36 -10.89
CA ALA A 47 -30.13 -36.72 -9.69
C ALA A 47 -28.60 -36.61 -9.90
N GLU A 48 -28.09 -37.09 -11.04
CA GLU A 48 -26.66 -36.97 -11.40
C GLU A 48 -26.23 -35.49 -11.48
N ARG A 49 -27.00 -34.64 -12.16
CA ARG A 49 -26.67 -33.21 -12.26
C ARG A 49 -26.75 -32.48 -10.92
N TYR A 50 -27.68 -32.86 -10.05
CA TYR A 50 -27.71 -32.33 -8.69
C TYR A 50 -26.51 -32.79 -7.86
N ALA A 51 -26.06 -34.03 -8.05
CA ALA A 51 -24.84 -34.53 -7.41
C ALA A 51 -23.60 -33.75 -7.88
N ASP A 52 -23.46 -33.51 -9.19
CA ASP A 52 -22.36 -32.70 -9.75
C ASP A 52 -22.41 -31.24 -9.25
N LEU A 53 -23.60 -30.65 -9.20
CA LEU A 53 -23.78 -29.30 -8.67
C LEU A 53 -23.42 -29.22 -7.18
N ALA A 54 -23.84 -30.20 -6.39
CA ALA A 54 -23.47 -30.29 -4.98
C ALA A 54 -21.95 -30.48 -4.79
N ALA A 55 -21.33 -31.33 -5.60
CA ALA A 55 -19.89 -31.55 -5.59
C ALA A 55 -19.13 -30.26 -5.92
N SER A 56 -19.45 -29.61 -7.04
CA SER A 56 -18.83 -28.33 -7.43
C SER A 56 -19.05 -27.21 -6.40
N HIS A 57 -20.23 -27.15 -5.76
CA HIS A 57 -20.46 -26.19 -4.69
C HIS A 57 -19.58 -26.47 -3.46
N SER A 58 -19.45 -27.74 -3.06
CA SER A 58 -18.58 -28.14 -1.96
C SER A 58 -17.10 -27.84 -2.23
N GLU A 59 -16.65 -28.03 -3.47
CA GLU A 59 -15.31 -27.65 -3.93
C GLU A 59 -15.11 -26.14 -3.91
N ALA A 60 -16.11 -25.37 -4.35
CA ALA A 60 -16.04 -23.91 -4.30
C ALA A 60 -15.92 -23.38 -2.86
N VAL A 61 -16.61 -24.00 -1.91
CA VAL A 61 -16.49 -23.65 -0.48
C VAL A 61 -15.10 -23.99 0.04
N ARG A 62 -14.58 -25.20 -0.22
CA ARG A 62 -13.21 -25.58 0.18
C ARG A 62 -12.14 -24.67 -0.41
N ALA A 63 -12.24 -24.36 -1.70
CA ALA A 63 -11.30 -23.44 -2.36
C ALA A 63 -11.34 -22.03 -1.75
N ARG A 64 -12.52 -21.56 -1.32
CA ARG A 64 -12.64 -20.29 -0.60
C ARG A 64 -11.96 -20.37 0.77
N GLU A 65 -12.21 -21.40 1.55
CA GLU A 65 -11.57 -21.59 2.86
C GLU A 65 -10.05 -21.68 2.76
N GLU A 66 -9.52 -22.38 1.75
CA GLU A 66 -8.08 -22.45 1.50
C GLU A 66 -7.47 -21.09 1.18
N ARG A 67 -8.14 -20.30 0.34
CA ARG A 67 -7.71 -18.92 0.06
C ARG A 67 -7.75 -18.05 1.30
N GLU A 68 -8.78 -18.19 2.14
CA GLU A 68 -8.88 -17.46 3.41
C GLU A 68 -7.75 -17.85 4.37
N ARG A 69 -7.42 -19.14 4.47
CA ARG A 69 -6.26 -19.63 5.25
C ARG A 69 -4.93 -19.08 4.73
N GLN A 70 -4.73 -19.07 3.41
CA GLN A 70 -3.54 -18.50 2.78
C GLN A 70 -3.45 -16.98 3.03
N ASN A 71 -4.57 -16.26 2.90
CA ASN A 71 -4.62 -14.83 3.14
C ASN A 71 -4.32 -14.50 4.61
N ALA A 72 -4.85 -15.26 5.56
CA ALA A 72 -4.52 -15.12 6.98
C ALA A 72 -3.01 -15.28 7.23
N ARG A 73 -2.39 -16.34 6.69
CA ARG A 73 -0.93 -16.55 6.79
C ARG A 73 -0.13 -15.38 6.23
N LEU A 74 -0.50 -14.88 5.05
CA LEU A 74 0.18 -13.74 4.44
C LEU A 74 0.02 -12.46 5.27
N ARG A 75 -1.14 -12.25 5.93
CA ARG A 75 -1.34 -11.11 6.84
C ARG A 75 -0.43 -11.20 8.05
N ASP A 76 -0.32 -12.38 8.65
CA ASP A 76 0.55 -12.62 9.81
C ASP A 76 2.03 -12.43 9.45
N GLU A 77 2.46 -12.96 8.31
CA GLU A 77 3.82 -12.77 7.79
C GLU A 77 4.09 -11.29 7.47
N ASN A 78 3.13 -10.58 6.87
CA ASN A 78 3.27 -9.15 6.59
C ASN A 78 3.40 -8.34 7.89
N ALA A 79 2.60 -8.65 8.91
CA ALA A 79 2.69 -8.02 10.23
C ALA A 79 4.07 -8.27 10.87
N ARG A 80 4.59 -9.50 10.79
CA ARG A 80 5.94 -9.83 11.25
C ARG A 80 7.01 -9.03 10.52
N LEU A 81 6.96 -8.98 9.19
CA LEU A 81 7.92 -8.23 8.38
C LEU A 81 7.84 -6.71 8.63
N ARG A 82 6.66 -6.17 8.95
CA ARG A 82 6.52 -4.76 9.36
C ARG A 82 7.23 -4.48 10.67
N LEU A 83 7.10 -5.35 11.67
CA LEU A 83 7.82 -5.20 12.94
C LEU A 83 9.34 -5.29 12.75
N GLU A 84 9.80 -6.24 11.92
CA GLU A 84 11.21 -6.36 11.57
C GLU A 84 11.73 -5.12 10.84
N ASN A 85 10.98 -4.60 9.88
CA ASN A 85 11.31 -3.33 9.22
C ASN A 85 11.37 -2.15 10.20
N ARG A 86 10.45 -2.07 11.16
CA ARG A 86 10.48 -1.04 12.22
C ARG A 86 11.75 -1.17 13.06
N ARG A 87 12.14 -2.39 13.44
CA ARG A 87 13.40 -2.67 14.16
C ARG A 87 14.62 -2.25 13.32
N LEU A 88 14.71 -2.70 12.08
CA LEU A 88 15.81 -2.37 11.18
C LEU A 88 15.92 -0.86 10.92
N ARG A 89 14.79 -0.14 10.82
CA ARG A 89 14.79 1.33 10.72
C ARG A 89 15.40 2.00 11.94
N ARG A 90 15.10 1.50 13.15
CA ARG A 90 15.71 2.00 14.39
C ARG A 90 17.22 1.74 14.41
N GLU A 91 17.63 0.52 14.05
CA GLU A 91 19.05 0.12 13.95
C GLU A 91 19.80 0.96 12.90
N ASN A 92 19.24 1.13 11.71
CA ASN A 92 19.81 1.98 10.66
C ASN A 92 19.89 3.44 11.11
N ARG A 93 18.90 3.95 11.84
CA ARG A 93 18.94 5.31 12.40
C ARG A 93 20.03 5.45 13.47
N SER A 94 20.27 4.44 14.31
CA SER A 94 21.39 4.46 15.25
C SER A 94 22.74 4.37 14.55
N LEU A 95 22.88 3.49 13.57
CA LEU A 95 24.12 3.34 12.79
C LEU A 95 24.43 4.61 11.99
N PHE A 96 23.42 5.22 11.39
CA PHE A 96 23.58 6.49 10.68
C PHE A 96 24.01 7.62 11.62
N ARG A 97 23.43 7.68 12.84
CA ARG A 97 23.87 8.62 13.88
C ARG A 97 25.32 8.37 14.29
N GLN A 98 25.73 7.12 14.50
CA GLN A 98 27.12 6.76 14.81
C GLN A 98 28.09 7.12 13.67
N ALA A 99 27.68 6.91 12.41
CA ALA A 99 28.50 7.22 11.25
C ALA A 99 28.69 8.73 11.03
N LEU A 100 27.65 9.53 11.26
CA LEU A 100 27.70 10.98 11.07
C LEU A 100 28.29 11.75 12.27
N LEU A 101 27.95 11.34 13.49
CA LEU A 101 28.39 12.03 14.71
C LEU A 101 29.72 11.46 15.24
N GLY A 102 30.27 10.42 14.60
CA GLY A 102 31.40 9.65 15.12
C GLY A 102 31.01 8.80 16.33
N PRO A 103 31.95 8.05 16.94
CA PRO A 103 31.70 7.46 18.26
C PRO A 103 31.19 8.59 19.17
N GLY A 104 30.04 8.35 19.82
CA GLY A 104 29.34 9.38 20.58
C GLY A 104 30.28 10.11 21.55
N PRO A 105 29.96 11.37 21.93
CA PRO A 105 30.82 12.14 22.81
C PRO A 105 31.10 11.32 24.07
N GLU A 106 32.32 10.78 24.15
CA GLU A 106 32.92 10.32 25.38
C GLU A 106 32.81 11.50 26.36
N PRO A 107 32.18 11.32 27.54
CA PRO A 107 32.00 12.42 28.49
C PRO A 107 33.31 13.08 28.94
N ASP A 108 34.47 12.49 28.62
CA ASP A 108 35.81 12.97 29.00
C ASP A 108 36.72 13.40 27.83
N ALA A 109 36.20 13.59 26.61
CA ALA A 109 37.04 14.07 25.51
C ALA A 109 37.26 15.61 25.56
N PRO A 110 38.51 16.11 25.66
CA PRO A 110 38.78 17.55 25.74
C PRO A 110 38.37 18.27 24.44
N PRO A 111 37.96 19.55 24.51
CA PRO A 111 37.54 20.30 23.33
C PRO A 111 38.68 20.37 22.31
N ARG A 112 38.40 19.99 21.06
CA ARG A 112 39.34 20.14 19.96
C ARG A 112 39.66 21.63 19.77
N PRO A 113 40.92 22.08 19.93
CA PRO A 113 41.29 23.44 19.62
C PRO A 113 41.44 23.57 18.10
N GLY A 114 40.70 24.50 17.48
CA GLY A 114 40.95 24.88 16.08
C GLY A 114 39.75 25.19 15.20
N SER A 115 38.57 25.53 15.73
CA SER A 115 37.48 26.05 14.91
C SER A 115 37.10 27.48 15.33
N ASP A 116 37.99 28.42 15.01
CA ASP A 116 37.61 29.84 14.94
C ASP A 116 36.88 30.08 13.60
N PRO A 117 35.61 30.53 13.58
CA PRO A 117 34.95 30.90 12.34
C PRO A 117 35.36 32.31 11.92
N ALA A 118 35.87 32.42 10.69
CA ALA A 118 36.16 33.69 10.02
C ALA A 118 34.87 34.52 9.82
N PRO A 119 34.94 35.87 9.81
CA PRO A 119 33.76 36.75 9.92
C PRO A 119 32.93 36.93 8.63
N GLN A 120 32.98 36.00 7.67
CA GLN A 120 32.21 36.05 6.41
C GLN A 120 30.98 35.12 6.38
N GLN A 121 30.75 34.36 7.44
CA GLN A 121 29.73 33.29 7.49
C GLN A 121 28.25 33.72 7.64
N PRO A 122 27.85 34.93 8.10
CA PRO A 122 26.43 35.16 8.41
C PRO A 122 25.55 35.27 7.16
N GLU A 123 26.06 35.77 6.02
CA GLU A 123 25.24 35.90 4.80
C GLU A 123 25.01 34.55 4.10
N GLU A 124 26.03 33.69 4.09
CA GLU A 124 25.93 32.33 3.56
C GLU A 124 24.99 31.48 4.43
N GLU A 125 25.08 31.61 5.76
CA GLU A 125 24.16 30.97 6.70
C GLU A 125 22.71 31.42 6.49
N VAL A 126 22.48 32.72 6.29
CA VAL A 126 21.14 33.25 6.00
C VAL A 126 20.63 32.75 4.64
N ALA A 127 21.49 32.68 3.63
CA ALA A 127 21.15 32.15 2.32
C ALA A 127 20.78 30.66 2.37
N LEU A 128 21.56 29.86 3.11
CA LEU A 128 21.31 28.44 3.35
C LEU A 128 20.03 28.22 4.15
N ALA A 129 19.78 29.02 5.20
CA ALA A 129 18.54 28.98 5.96
C ALA A 129 17.32 29.31 5.08
N ALA A 130 17.44 30.29 4.17
CA ALA A 130 16.38 30.62 3.22
C ALA A 130 16.16 29.50 2.17
N GLN A 131 17.21 28.78 1.77
CA GLN A 131 17.08 27.62 0.89
C GLN A 131 16.42 26.44 1.60
N LEU A 132 16.80 26.16 2.84
CA LEU A 132 16.19 25.12 3.68
C LEU A 132 14.71 25.38 3.90
N ARG A 133 14.32 26.61 4.25
CA ARG A 133 12.91 27.01 4.38
C ARG A 133 12.13 26.78 3.08
N ARG A 134 12.70 27.15 1.92
CA ARG A 134 12.07 26.90 0.62
C ARG A 134 11.90 25.42 0.32
N LEU A 135 12.87 24.59 0.71
CA LEU A 135 12.80 23.14 0.52
C LEU A 135 11.76 22.51 1.45
N GLN A 136 11.73 22.88 2.72
CA GLN A 136 10.73 22.46 3.71
C GLN A 136 9.30 22.85 3.27
N GLU A 137 9.13 24.07 2.76
CA GLU A 137 7.85 24.57 2.23
C GLU A 137 7.39 23.73 1.02
N ARG A 138 8.31 23.38 0.10
CA ARG A 138 8.01 22.49 -1.04
C ARG A 138 7.65 21.08 -0.56
N HIS A 139 8.37 20.55 0.42
CA HIS A 139 8.08 19.24 1.01
C HIS A 139 6.69 19.22 1.65
N ARG A 140 6.36 20.23 2.47
CA ARG A 140 5.04 20.37 3.08
C ARG A 140 3.92 20.42 2.04
N ARG A 141 4.12 21.17 0.95
CA ARG A 141 3.15 21.23 -0.16
C ARG A 141 3.01 19.90 -0.90
N ALA A 142 4.10 19.18 -1.13
CA ALA A 142 4.08 17.85 -1.75
C ALA A 142 3.30 16.85 -0.88
N LEU A 143 3.52 16.84 0.43
CA LEU A 143 2.77 16.01 1.38
C LEU A 143 1.29 16.35 1.39
N GLN A 144 0.92 17.64 1.40
CA GLN A 144 -0.48 18.07 1.30
C GLN A 144 -1.13 17.62 -0.02
N GLN A 145 -0.40 17.66 -1.14
CA GLN A 145 -0.90 17.15 -2.42
C GLN A 145 -1.10 15.63 -2.40
N LEU A 146 -0.19 14.89 -1.76
CA LEU A 146 -0.34 13.44 -1.58
C LEU A 146 -1.56 13.11 -0.70
N ARG A 147 -1.76 13.83 0.42
CA ARG A 147 -2.95 13.68 1.28
C ARG A 147 -4.24 13.92 0.51
N ARG A 148 -4.30 14.98 -0.31
CA ARG A 148 -5.47 15.29 -1.15
C ARG A 148 -5.76 14.20 -2.18
N ARG A 149 -4.72 13.69 -2.87
CA ARG A 149 -4.88 12.59 -3.83
C ARG A 149 -5.37 11.31 -3.14
N ARG A 150 -4.80 10.98 -1.98
CA ARG A 150 -5.21 9.81 -1.20
C ARG A 150 -6.66 9.90 -0.71
N ALA A 151 -7.09 11.08 -0.26
CA ALA A 151 -8.48 11.33 0.13
C ALA A 151 -9.46 11.20 -1.04
N GLN A 152 -9.02 11.52 -2.26
CA GLN A 152 -9.82 11.33 -3.48
C GLN A 152 -9.86 9.85 -3.92
N ASP A 153 -8.78 9.10 -3.69
CA ASP A 153 -8.67 7.69 -4.07
C ASP A 153 -9.23 6.72 -3.00
N GLY A 154 -9.63 7.20 -1.81
CA GLY A 154 -10.29 6.39 -0.77
C GLY A 154 -9.43 5.26 -0.18
N SER A 155 -8.11 5.30 -0.37
CA SER A 155 -7.20 4.24 0.09
C SER A 155 -6.85 4.43 1.57
N GLU A 156 -7.52 3.66 2.44
CA GLU A 156 -7.28 3.60 3.89
C GLU A 156 -5.92 2.99 4.30
N GLU A 157 -5.08 2.58 3.33
CA GLU A 157 -3.71 2.08 3.58
C GLU A 157 -2.73 3.19 4.03
N GLY A 158 -3.25 4.36 4.45
CA GLY A 158 -2.47 5.56 4.75
C GLY A 158 -2.09 5.82 6.19
N GLY A 159 -2.59 5.01 7.12
CA GLY A 159 -2.25 5.14 8.54
C GLY A 159 -0.74 5.13 8.80
N ASP A 160 0.01 4.25 8.14
CA ASP A 160 1.44 4.07 8.38
C ASP A 160 2.28 5.29 7.97
N LEU A 161 1.88 6.03 6.92
CA LEU A 161 2.61 7.21 6.46
C LEU A 161 2.27 8.44 7.30
N ASP A 162 1.02 8.58 7.73
CA ASP A 162 0.62 9.63 8.66
C ASP A 162 1.15 9.38 10.08
N GLU A 163 1.32 8.11 10.51
CA GLU A 163 2.01 7.75 11.76
C GLU A 163 3.50 8.13 11.69
N LEU A 164 4.18 7.80 10.60
CA LEU A 164 5.59 8.19 10.37
C LEU A 164 5.80 9.72 10.30
N LEU A 165 4.83 10.47 9.75
CA LEU A 165 4.90 11.93 9.67
C LEU A 165 4.62 12.60 11.02
N ARG A 166 3.75 12.02 11.85
CA ARG A 166 3.54 12.51 13.23
C ARG A 166 4.79 12.33 14.08
N GLU A 167 5.48 11.18 13.96
CA GLU A 167 6.77 10.97 14.63
C GLU A 167 7.85 11.99 14.20
N GLU A 168 7.78 12.53 12.98
CA GLU A 168 8.68 13.60 12.51
C GLU A 168 8.27 14.99 13.02
N GLU A 169 6.98 15.28 13.16
CA GLU A 169 6.47 16.53 13.76
C GLU A 169 6.74 16.57 15.28
N ASP A 170 6.55 15.45 16.00
CA ASP A 170 6.79 15.34 17.44
C ASP A 170 8.29 15.26 17.81
N GLY A 171 9.15 15.01 16.81
CA GLY A 171 10.61 14.96 16.96
C GLY A 171 11.32 16.31 16.79
N GLN A 172 10.61 17.40 16.48
CA GLN A 172 11.20 18.73 16.47
C GLN A 172 11.36 19.22 17.92
N PRO A 173 12.59 19.45 18.42
CA PRO A 173 12.76 20.04 19.73
C PRO A 173 12.13 21.43 19.73
N GLU A 174 11.19 21.65 20.66
CA GLU A 174 10.67 22.98 21.05
C GLU A 174 11.85 23.96 21.14
N PRO A 175 11.79 25.13 20.48
CA PRO A 175 12.86 26.11 20.59
C PRO A 175 12.87 26.59 22.05
N GLU A 176 13.87 26.14 22.81
CA GLU A 176 14.12 26.58 24.17
C GLU A 176 14.10 28.10 24.23
N LYS A 177 13.10 28.63 24.95
CA LYS A 177 13.01 30.04 25.30
C LYS A 177 14.22 30.37 26.15
N ARG A 178 15.28 30.88 25.52
CA ARG A 178 16.43 31.47 26.20
C ARG A 178 15.92 32.61 27.06
N SER A 179 15.77 32.34 28.36
CA SER A 179 15.52 33.35 29.39
C SER A 179 16.71 34.29 29.40
N LEU A 180 16.52 35.49 28.86
CA LEU A 180 17.41 36.62 29.06
C LEU A 180 17.32 37.03 30.54
N VAL A 181 18.21 36.49 31.37
CA VAL A 181 18.51 37.06 32.67
C VAL A 181 19.64 38.05 32.45
N SER A 182 19.31 39.34 32.51
CA SER A 182 20.28 40.45 32.50
C SER A 182 21.12 40.41 33.78
N PRO A 183 22.46 40.55 33.71
CA PRO A 183 23.24 40.78 34.91
C PRO A 183 23.09 42.25 35.35
N LEU A 184 22.85 42.45 36.63
CA LEU A 184 23.10 43.71 37.34
C LEU A 184 24.47 43.63 38.01
#